data_AF-A0A954WFM7-F1
#
_entry.id   AF-A0A954WFM7-F1
#
_cell.length_a   1.000
_cell.length_b   1.000
_cell.length_c   1.000
_cell.angle_alpha   90.00
_cell.angle_beta   90.00
_cell.angle_gamma   90.00
#
_symmetry.space_group_name_H-M   'P 1'
#
loop_
_entity.id
_entity.type
_entity.pdbx_description
1 polymer ?
#
loop_
_entity_poly.entity_id
_entity_poly.type
_entity_poly.pdbx_seq_one_letter_code
_entity_poly.pdbx_strand_id
1 'polypeptide(L)'
;GLINQVLAEVLDAADGELDADTRWALKWFDQRGHDEGPFGEAEVLATATGVSVDGLVHSGIVAARTGKVRLLEREELPDDWDPVADDRISVWEATQQMVKTLEEHGESSAAELLDQLGGVGDSVQQLAYRLYSTCERKGWAKEAGPYNALAAVWGSLRTVAASQAAQESIEQGTLL
;
A
#
# COMPACT_ATOMS: atom_id res chain seq x y z
N GLY A 1 11.69 4.46 19.16
CA GLY A 1 11.70 3.79 20.48
C GLY A 1 11.72 2.28 20.30
N LEU A 2 12.16 1.50 21.30
CA LEU A 2 12.34 0.03 21.21
C LEU A 2 11.11 -0.74 20.69
N ILE A 3 9.90 -0.21 20.89
CA ILE A 3 8.64 -0.77 20.38
C ILE A 3 8.62 -0.81 18.83
N ASN A 4 9.19 0.18 18.15
CA ASN A 4 9.25 0.19 16.68
C ASN A 4 10.32 -0.77 16.13
N GLN A 5 11.36 -1.12 16.90
CA GLN A 5 12.44 -1.99 16.42
C GLN A 5 12.03 -3.47 16.45
N VAL A 6 11.41 -3.94 17.55
CA VAL A 6 10.90 -5.32 17.63
C VAL A 6 9.76 -5.53 16.64
N LEU A 7 8.89 -4.53 16.45
CA LEU A 7 7.85 -4.57 15.42
C LEU A 7 8.47 -4.64 14.01
N ALA A 8 9.51 -3.86 13.74
CA ALA A 8 10.19 -3.90 12.44
C ALA A 8 10.81 -5.26 12.14
N GLU A 9 11.46 -5.91 13.11
CA GLU A 9 12.03 -7.26 12.91
C GLU A 9 10.96 -8.33 12.63
N VAL A 10 9.80 -8.23 13.28
CA VAL A 10 8.66 -9.13 13.02
C VAL A 10 8.05 -8.88 11.64
N LEU A 11 7.93 -7.61 11.24
CA LEU A 11 7.44 -7.24 9.91
C LEU A 11 8.40 -7.69 8.80
N ASP A 12 9.72 -7.56 9.00
CA ASP A 12 10.73 -8.04 8.05
C ASP A 12 10.62 -9.54 7.77
N ALA A 13 10.27 -10.34 8.79
CA ALA A 13 10.05 -11.77 8.62
C ALA A 13 8.75 -12.09 7.84
N ALA A 14 7.74 -11.22 7.94
CA ALA A 14 6.46 -11.34 7.24
C ALA A 14 6.52 -10.83 5.79
N ASP A 15 7.55 -10.05 5.40
CA ASP A 15 7.72 -9.55 4.02
C ASP A 15 7.70 -10.70 2.98
N GLY A 16 8.07 -11.93 3.36
CA GLY A 16 8.02 -13.12 2.50
C GLY A 16 6.61 -13.60 2.15
N GLU A 17 5.59 -13.23 2.93
CA GLU A 17 4.18 -13.58 2.71
C GLU A 17 3.46 -12.59 1.79
N LEU A 18 4.09 -11.44 1.52
CA LEU A 18 3.57 -10.43 0.60
C LEU A 18 3.65 -10.91 -0.86
N ASP A 19 2.73 -10.40 -1.67
CA ASP A 19 2.75 -10.61 -3.11
C ASP A 19 4.07 -10.14 -3.75
N ALA A 20 4.38 -10.70 -4.92
CA ALA A 20 5.69 -10.50 -5.54
C ALA A 20 5.96 -9.04 -5.93
N ASP A 21 4.90 -8.32 -6.32
CA ASP A 21 5.00 -6.94 -6.75
C ASP A 21 5.27 -6.02 -5.53
N THR A 22 4.57 -6.25 -4.41
CA THR A 22 4.83 -5.57 -3.14
C THR A 22 6.24 -5.85 -2.62
N ARG A 23 6.73 -7.09 -2.69
CA ARG A 23 8.11 -7.43 -2.29
C ARG A 23 9.15 -6.70 -3.13
N TRP A 24 8.89 -6.52 -4.42
CA TRP A 24 9.74 -5.72 -5.28
C TRP A 24 9.71 -4.24 -4.85
N ALA A 25 8.50 -3.69 -4.70
CA ALA A 25 8.30 -2.28 -4.36
C ALA A 25 8.94 -1.90 -3.03
N LEU A 26 8.81 -2.74 -1.99
CA LEU A 26 9.46 -2.55 -0.69
C LEU A 26 10.98 -2.47 -0.80
N LYS A 27 11.59 -3.38 -1.58
CA LYS A 27 13.04 -3.40 -1.76
C LYS A 27 13.54 -2.20 -2.55
N TRP A 28 12.78 -1.74 -3.55
CA TRP A 28 13.10 -0.52 -4.28
C TRP A 28 12.96 0.71 -3.38
N PHE A 29 11.84 0.81 -2.66
CA PHE A 29 11.54 1.89 -1.74
C PHE A 29 12.59 2.01 -0.64
N ASP A 30 13.06 0.92 -0.02
CA ASP A 30 14.14 1.03 0.97
C ASP A 30 15.43 1.61 0.35
N GLN A 31 15.75 1.25 -0.89
CA GLN A 31 16.98 1.71 -1.54
C GLN A 31 16.89 3.16 -2.00
N ARG A 32 15.72 3.60 -2.49
CA ARG A 32 15.58 4.85 -3.27
C ARG A 32 14.38 5.71 -2.91
N GLY A 33 13.47 5.25 -2.07
CA GLY A 33 12.16 5.87 -1.94
C GLY A 33 11.46 5.88 -3.30
N HIS A 34 10.93 7.04 -3.69
CA HIS A 34 10.32 7.27 -5.01
C HIS A 34 11.30 7.79 -6.07
N ASP A 35 12.59 7.95 -5.75
CA ASP A 35 13.58 8.48 -6.70
C ASP A 35 13.84 7.52 -7.87
N GLU A 36 14.22 8.11 -9.02
CA GLU A 36 14.61 7.34 -10.21
C GLU A 36 15.92 6.56 -10.02
N GLY A 37 15.93 5.32 -10.51
CA GLY A 37 17.08 4.44 -10.55
C GLY A 37 17.30 3.82 -11.93
N PRO A 38 18.46 3.19 -12.18
CA PRO A 38 18.75 2.55 -13.46
C PRO A 38 17.85 1.34 -13.71
N PHE A 39 17.37 1.17 -14.95
CA PHE A 39 16.55 0.00 -15.35
C PHE A 39 17.25 -1.34 -15.06
N GLY A 40 18.57 -1.42 -15.24
CA GLY A 40 19.33 -2.65 -14.95
C GLY A 40 19.25 -3.08 -13.47
N GLU A 41 19.18 -2.13 -12.53
CA GLU A 41 19.01 -2.44 -11.11
C GLU A 41 17.58 -2.91 -10.81
N ALA A 42 16.59 -2.25 -11.43
CA ALA A 42 15.20 -2.66 -11.35
C ALA A 42 14.99 -4.08 -11.89
N GLU A 43 15.66 -4.43 -12.98
CA GLU A 43 15.61 -5.77 -13.59
C GLU A 43 16.23 -6.85 -12.70
N VAL A 44 17.39 -6.56 -12.08
CA VAL A 44 18.01 -7.50 -11.12
C VAL A 44 17.05 -7.75 -9.95
N LEU A 45 16.40 -6.71 -9.45
CA LEU A 45 15.42 -6.82 -8.38
C LEU A 45 14.16 -7.59 -8.81
N ALA A 46 13.68 -7.34 -10.03
CA ALA A 46 12.52 -8.00 -10.63
C ALA A 46 12.75 -9.51 -10.74
N THR A 47 13.90 -9.89 -11.31
CA THR A 47 14.34 -11.28 -11.37
C THR A 47 14.41 -11.93 -9.98
N ALA A 48 14.97 -11.23 -8.99
CA ALA A 48 15.11 -11.76 -7.63
C ALA A 48 13.80 -11.91 -6.86
N THR A 49 12.72 -11.26 -7.30
CA THR A 49 11.40 -11.29 -6.63
C THR A 49 10.36 -12.11 -7.40
N GLY A 50 10.67 -12.50 -8.63
CA GLY A 50 9.82 -13.32 -9.50
C GLY A 50 8.84 -12.49 -10.34
N VAL A 51 9.18 -11.24 -10.63
CA VAL A 51 8.36 -10.30 -11.42
C VAL A 51 9.15 -9.80 -12.64
N SER A 52 8.51 -9.00 -13.49
CA SER A 52 9.20 -8.27 -14.58
C SER A 52 8.92 -6.78 -14.44
N VAL A 53 9.83 -5.93 -14.90
CA VAL A 53 9.62 -4.48 -14.85
C VAL A 53 8.40 -4.07 -15.68
N ASP A 54 8.17 -4.70 -16.84
CA ASP A 54 6.98 -4.46 -17.66
C ASP A 54 5.68 -4.83 -16.93
N GLY A 55 5.68 -5.96 -16.21
CA GLY A 55 4.55 -6.36 -15.36
C GLY A 55 4.27 -5.35 -14.26
N LEU A 56 5.30 -4.78 -13.64
CA LEU A 56 5.16 -3.73 -12.61
C LEU A 56 4.66 -2.40 -13.19
N VAL A 57 4.98 -2.09 -14.44
CA VAL A 57 4.41 -0.94 -15.15
C VAL A 57 2.93 -1.19 -15.43
N HIS A 58 2.58 -2.38 -15.91
CA HIS A 58 1.20 -2.74 -16.20
C HIS A 58 0.32 -2.75 -14.95
N SER A 59 0.87 -3.16 -13.80
CA SER A 59 0.19 -3.13 -12.50
C SER A 59 0.22 -1.77 -11.82
N GLY A 60 0.62 -0.69 -12.50
CA GLY A 60 0.58 0.66 -11.93
C GLY A 60 1.53 0.90 -10.75
N ILE A 61 2.59 0.11 -10.58
CA ILE A 61 3.51 0.26 -9.43
C ILE A 61 4.71 1.14 -9.79
N VAL A 62 5.19 1.05 -11.03
CA VAL A 62 6.37 1.79 -11.49
C VAL A 62 6.14 2.54 -12.78
N ALA A 63 6.87 3.63 -12.95
CA ALA A 63 7.12 4.24 -14.25
C ALA A 63 8.49 3.80 -14.76
N ALA A 64 8.56 3.35 -16.01
CA ALA A 64 9.82 3.04 -16.70
C ALA A 64 9.97 3.90 -17.97
N ARG A 65 11.00 4.76 -18.01
CA ARG A 65 11.27 5.65 -19.16
C ARG A 65 12.75 5.89 -19.34
N THR A 66 13.23 5.92 -20.58
CA THR A 66 14.61 6.32 -20.93
C THR A 66 15.69 5.56 -20.12
N GLY A 67 15.50 4.26 -19.91
CA GLY A 67 16.44 3.43 -19.13
C GLY A 67 16.44 3.71 -17.62
N LYS A 68 15.43 4.40 -17.12
CA LYS A 68 15.17 4.68 -15.70
C LYS A 68 13.86 4.06 -15.26
N VAL A 69 13.80 3.73 -13.97
CA VAL A 69 12.61 3.19 -13.29
C VAL A 69 12.44 3.95 -11.98
N ARG A 70 11.20 4.21 -11.57
CA ARG A 70 10.85 4.66 -10.22
C ARG A 70 9.47 4.12 -9.82
N LEU A 71 9.18 4.11 -8.53
CA LEU A 71 7.82 3.92 -8.04
C LEU A 71 6.94 5.09 -8.53
N LEU A 72 5.66 4.81 -8.78
CA LEU A 72 4.68 5.88 -8.99
C LEU A 72 4.48 6.65 -7.69
N GLU A 73 4.35 7.98 -7.82
CA GLU A 73 3.92 8.85 -6.73
C GLU A 73 2.42 8.66 -6.49
N ARG A 74 1.94 8.96 -5.28
CA ARG A 74 0.51 8.79 -4.93
C ARG A 74 -0.41 9.58 -5.84
N GLU A 75 0.01 10.78 -6.24
CA GLU A 75 -0.76 11.66 -7.12
C GLU A 75 -0.87 11.12 -8.57
N GLU A 76 -0.09 10.11 -8.93
CA GLU A 76 -0.15 9.45 -10.23
C GLU A 76 -1.09 8.23 -10.24
N LEU A 77 -1.56 7.80 -9.07
CA LEU A 77 -2.50 6.69 -8.96
C LEU A 77 -3.89 7.10 -9.45
N PRO A 78 -4.70 6.18 -10.00
CA PRO A 78 -6.06 6.49 -10.45
C PRO A 78 -6.94 7.03 -9.31
N ASP A 79 -7.78 8.03 -9.59
CA ASP A 79 -8.76 8.59 -8.64
C ASP A 79 -9.98 7.67 -8.48
N ASP A 80 -10.31 6.91 -9.52
CA ASP A 80 -11.46 6.02 -9.63
C ASP A 80 -11.08 4.54 -9.49
N TRP A 81 -9.98 4.26 -8.78
CA TRP A 81 -9.53 2.89 -8.56
C TRP A 81 -10.58 2.09 -7.78
N ASP A 82 -10.97 0.96 -8.38
CA ASP A 82 -11.96 0.04 -7.82
C ASP A 82 -11.27 -1.31 -7.52
N PRO A 83 -10.99 -1.63 -6.24
CA PRO A 83 -10.39 -2.90 -5.88
C PRO A 83 -11.25 -4.12 -6.26
N VAL A 84 -12.56 -3.96 -6.48
CA VAL A 84 -13.43 -5.07 -6.87
C VAL A 84 -13.29 -5.39 -8.36
N ALA A 85 -12.97 -4.39 -9.18
CA ALA A 85 -12.77 -4.53 -10.62
C ALA A 85 -11.32 -4.86 -11.01
N ASP A 86 -10.38 -4.71 -10.07
CA ASP A 86 -8.96 -4.97 -10.27
C ASP A 86 -8.63 -6.47 -10.12
N ASP A 87 -8.06 -7.07 -11.18
CA ASP A 87 -7.74 -8.50 -11.23
C ASP A 87 -6.35 -8.83 -10.67
N ARG A 88 -5.57 -7.82 -10.28
CA ARG A 88 -4.20 -7.97 -9.79
C ARG A 88 -3.83 -6.92 -8.73
N ILE A 89 -4.65 -6.81 -7.70
CA ILE A 89 -4.36 -5.97 -6.54
C ILE A 89 -3.07 -6.45 -5.86
N SER A 90 -2.10 -5.55 -5.76
CA SER A 90 -0.95 -5.71 -4.86
C SER A 90 -1.23 -5.03 -3.51
N VAL A 91 -0.65 -5.54 -2.43
CA VAL A 91 -0.73 -4.88 -1.11
C VAL A 91 -0.11 -3.48 -1.17
N TRP A 92 0.94 -3.29 -2.00
CA TRP A 92 1.54 -1.99 -2.29
C TRP A 92 0.54 -0.99 -2.83
N GLU A 93 -0.12 -1.31 -3.94
CA GLU A 93 -1.10 -0.44 -4.58
C GLU A 93 -2.25 -0.12 -3.62
N ALA A 94 -2.82 -1.15 -2.97
CA ALA A 94 -3.88 -0.97 -1.98
C ALA A 94 -3.46 -0.04 -0.83
N THR A 95 -2.20 -0.13 -0.38
CA THR A 95 -1.68 0.76 0.67
C THR A 95 -1.54 2.20 0.19
N GLN A 96 -1.00 2.42 -1.01
CA GLN A 96 -0.87 3.77 -1.55
C GLN A 96 -2.24 4.39 -1.83
N GLN A 97 -3.20 3.62 -2.35
CA GLN A 97 -4.58 4.07 -2.55
C GLN A 97 -5.27 4.39 -1.22
N MET A 98 -5.13 3.56 -0.19
CA MET A 98 -5.66 3.86 1.14
C MET A 98 -5.10 5.16 1.73
N VAL A 99 -3.80 5.43 1.54
CA VAL A 99 -3.20 6.71 1.95
C VAL A 99 -3.79 7.87 1.16
N LYS A 100 -3.84 7.76 -0.17
CA LYS A 100 -4.38 8.79 -1.06
C LYS A 100 -5.84 9.11 -0.72
N THR A 101 -6.70 8.08 -0.62
CA THR A 101 -8.11 8.23 -0.27
C THR A 101 -8.29 8.89 1.10
N LEU A 102 -7.46 8.53 2.08
CA LEU A 102 -7.51 9.17 3.40
C LEU A 102 -7.14 10.66 3.32
N GLU A 103 -6.10 11.01 2.57
CA GLU A 103 -5.64 12.40 2.42
C GLU A 103 -6.63 13.27 1.65
N GLU A 104 -7.25 12.74 0.60
CA GLU A 104 -8.10 13.50 -0.32
C GLU A 104 -9.59 13.47 0.05
N HIS A 105 -10.06 12.37 0.64
CA HIS A 105 -11.48 12.09 0.85
C HIS A 105 -11.84 11.74 2.30
N GLY A 106 -10.86 11.68 3.19
CA GLY A 106 -11.06 11.51 4.63
C GLY A 106 -11.44 10.10 5.07
N GLU A 107 -11.67 9.96 6.39
CA GLU A 107 -11.84 8.66 7.04
C GLU A 107 -13.06 7.86 6.56
N SER A 108 -14.18 8.50 6.20
CA SER A 108 -15.37 7.78 5.74
C SER A 108 -15.10 7.02 4.43
N SER A 109 -14.53 7.71 3.44
CA SER A 109 -14.20 7.10 2.13
C SER A 109 -13.09 6.06 2.27
N ALA A 110 -12.11 6.29 3.16
CA ALA A 110 -11.08 5.31 3.46
C ALA A 110 -11.63 4.06 4.17
N ALA A 111 -12.68 4.20 4.99
CA ALA A 111 -13.35 3.06 5.61
C ALA A 111 -14.15 2.24 4.59
N GLU A 112 -14.82 2.90 3.64
CA GLU A 112 -15.49 2.23 2.52
C GLU A 112 -14.48 1.47 1.65
N LEU A 113 -13.35 2.07 1.32
CA LEU A 113 -12.28 1.40 0.59
C LEU A 113 -11.71 0.21 1.38
N LEU A 114 -11.54 0.34 2.70
CA LEU A 114 -11.09 -0.75 3.56
C LEU A 114 -12.07 -1.94 3.55
N ASP A 115 -13.37 -1.67 3.53
CA ASP A 115 -14.39 -2.72 3.44
C ASP A 115 -14.28 -3.46 2.10
N GLN A 116 -14.15 -2.73 0.99
CA GLN A 116 -13.97 -3.30 -0.35
C GLN A 116 -12.69 -4.14 -0.50
N LEU A 117 -11.61 -3.74 0.16
CA LEU A 117 -10.34 -4.49 0.19
C LEU A 117 -10.44 -5.85 0.89
N GLY A 118 -11.45 -6.03 1.76
CA GLY A 118 -11.70 -7.28 2.47
C GLY A 118 -10.45 -7.85 3.16
N GLY A 119 -10.09 -9.09 2.82
CA GLY A 119 -8.97 -9.81 3.44
C GLY A 119 -7.59 -9.17 3.24
N VAL A 120 -7.44 -8.24 2.29
CA VAL A 120 -6.18 -7.53 2.02
C VAL A 120 -5.89 -6.44 3.06
N GLY A 121 -6.92 -5.96 3.77
CA GLY A 121 -6.80 -4.86 4.74
C GLY A 121 -5.75 -5.10 5.83
N ASP A 122 -5.69 -6.30 6.41
CA ASP A 122 -4.71 -6.60 7.46
C ASP A 122 -3.26 -6.52 6.94
N SER A 123 -3.02 -6.88 5.68
CA SER A 123 -1.71 -6.73 5.03
C SER A 123 -1.39 -5.27 4.73
N VAL A 124 -2.39 -4.46 4.36
CA VAL A 124 -2.22 -3.00 4.16
C VAL A 124 -1.80 -2.32 5.46
N GLN A 125 -2.44 -2.66 6.58
CA GLN A 125 -2.05 -2.10 7.88
C GLN A 125 -0.58 -2.39 8.21
N GLN A 126 -0.18 -3.64 8.03
CA GLN A 126 1.19 -4.09 8.27
C GLN A 126 2.17 -3.38 7.34
N LEU A 127 1.83 -3.22 6.06
CA LEU A 127 2.66 -2.53 5.09
C LEU A 127 2.80 -1.05 5.43
N ALA A 128 1.73 -0.36 5.85
CA ALA A 128 1.80 1.04 6.28
C ALA A 128 2.78 1.24 7.46
N TYR A 129 2.75 0.36 8.47
CA TYR A 129 3.72 0.39 9.57
C TYR A 129 5.15 0.14 9.08
N ARG A 130 5.33 -0.80 8.14
CA ARG A 130 6.62 -1.14 7.54
C ARG A 130 7.21 0.04 6.77
N LEU A 131 6.40 0.73 5.97
CA LEU A 131 6.80 1.92 5.22
C LEU A 131 7.14 3.09 6.15
N TYR A 132 6.29 3.35 7.16
CA TYR A 132 6.59 4.35 8.19
C TYR A 132 7.94 4.08 8.88
N SER A 133 8.18 2.84 9.31
CA SER A 133 9.45 2.46 9.95
C SER A 133 10.65 2.66 9.03
N THR A 134 10.49 2.35 7.75
CA THR A 134 11.53 2.59 6.73
C THR A 134 11.82 4.08 6.59
N CYS A 135 10.79 4.92 6.48
CA CYS A 135 10.93 6.37 6.40
C CYS A 135 11.62 6.96 7.64
N GLU A 136 11.25 6.51 8.85
CA GLU A 136 11.89 6.90 10.10
C GLU A 136 13.39 6.56 10.10
N ARG A 137 13.74 5.33 9.70
CA ARG A 137 15.14 4.87 9.62
C ARG A 137 15.95 5.67 8.60
N LYS A 138 15.34 6.06 7.47
CA LYS A 138 15.99 6.79 6.37
C LYS A 138 15.94 8.32 6.56
N GLY A 139 15.17 8.83 7.51
CA GLY A 139 14.96 10.26 7.73
C GLY A 139 14.04 10.91 6.69
N TRP A 140 13.16 10.15 6.02
CA TRP A 140 12.24 10.64 5.00
C TRP A 140 10.94 11.18 5.60
N ALA A 141 11.04 12.28 6.36
CA ALA A 141 9.94 12.81 7.16
C ALA A 141 8.67 13.15 6.34
N LYS A 142 8.82 13.65 5.11
CA LYS A 142 7.68 13.96 4.23
C LYS A 142 6.86 12.72 3.90
N GLU A 143 7.55 11.62 3.66
CA GLU A 143 6.94 10.35 3.27
C GLU A 143 6.48 9.53 4.49
N ALA A 144 7.05 9.77 5.68
CA ALA A 144 6.61 9.15 6.93
C ALA A 144 5.22 9.62 7.37
N GLY A 145 4.89 10.89 7.15
CA GLY A 145 3.66 11.53 7.62
C GLY A 145 2.37 10.80 7.19
N PRO A 146 2.17 10.55 5.88
CA PRO A 146 0.97 9.88 5.38
C PRO A 146 0.79 8.46 5.94
N TYR A 147 1.84 7.65 6.00
CA TYR A 147 1.76 6.31 6.59
C TYR A 147 1.44 6.33 8.09
N ASN A 148 1.99 7.30 8.82
CA ASN A 148 1.68 7.49 10.25
C ASN A 148 0.23 7.92 10.45
N ALA A 149 -0.31 8.79 9.59
CA ALA A 149 -1.70 9.21 9.64
C ALA A 149 -2.65 8.02 9.45
N LEU A 150 -2.41 7.21 8.41
CA LEU A 150 -3.20 5.98 8.15
C LEU A 150 -3.13 5.01 9.33
N ALA A 151 -1.95 4.77 9.87
CA ALA A 151 -1.75 3.91 11.03
C ALA A 151 -2.47 4.40 12.30
N ALA A 152 -2.58 5.71 12.50
CA ALA A 152 -3.23 6.31 13.65
C ALA A 152 -4.76 6.15 13.63
N VAL A 153 -5.37 6.20 12.43
CA VAL A 153 -6.83 6.11 12.27
C VAL A 153 -7.32 4.70 11.97
N TRP A 154 -6.42 3.73 11.74
CA TRP A 154 -6.78 2.38 11.28
C TRP A 154 -7.86 1.68 12.12
N GLY A 155 -7.79 1.78 13.45
CA GLY A 155 -8.81 1.22 14.34
C GLY A 155 -10.20 1.86 14.17
N SER A 156 -10.24 3.17 13.91
CA SER A 156 -11.46 3.89 13.58
C SER A 156 -12.01 3.45 12.24
N LEU A 157 -11.17 3.35 11.20
CA LEU A 157 -11.57 2.87 9.87
C LEU A 157 -12.24 1.49 9.94
N ARG A 158 -11.65 0.54 10.67
CA ARG A 158 -12.24 -0.79 10.88
C ARG A 158 -13.60 -0.74 11.57
N THR A 159 -13.78 0.17 12.53
CA THR A 159 -15.03 0.32 13.26
C THR A 159 -16.12 0.92 12.36
N VAL A 160 -15.76 1.91 11.55
CA VAL A 160 -16.67 2.54 10.58
C VAL A 160 -17.08 1.54 9.49
N ALA A 161 -16.11 0.84 8.87
CA ALA A 161 -16.35 -0.18 7.86
C ALA A 161 -17.31 -1.27 8.37
N ALA A 162 -17.06 -1.81 9.57
CA ALA A 162 -17.93 -2.82 10.18
C ALA A 162 -19.34 -2.29 10.49
N SER A 163 -19.47 -1.00 10.83
CA SER A 163 -20.76 -0.37 11.10
C SER A 163 -21.56 -0.16 9.81
N GLN A 164 -20.90 0.28 8.73
CA GLN A 164 -21.50 0.46 7.40
C GLN A 164 -22.00 -0.88 6.85
N ALA A 165 -21.17 -1.92 6.88
CA ALA A 165 -21.55 -3.28 6.44
C ALA A 165 -22.78 -3.83 7.21
N ALA A 166 -22.86 -3.55 8.51
CA ALA A 166 -24.01 -3.93 9.33
C ALA A 166 -25.29 -3.16 8.95
N GLN A 167 -25.19 -1.87 8.63
CA GLN A 167 -26.32 -1.05 8.20
C GLN A 167 -26.86 -1.51 6.84
N GLU A 168 -25.98 -1.76 5.86
CA GLU A 168 -26.38 -2.25 4.53
C GLU A 168 -27.09 -3.61 4.60
N SER A 169 -26.60 -4.52 5.45
CA SER A 169 -27.21 -5.83 5.67
C SER A 169 -28.64 -5.72 6.23
N ILE A 170 -28.89 -4.76 7.11
CA ILE A 170 -30.22 -4.51 7.69
C ILE A 170 -31.17 -3.94 6.62
N GLU A 171 -30.70 -2.98 5.82
CA GLU A 171 -31.51 -2.38 4.75
C GLU A 171 -31.89 -3.42 3.69
N GLN A 172 -30.95 -4.26 3.25
CA GLN A 172 -31.21 -5.33 2.29
C GLN A 172 -32.15 -6.42 2.84
N GLY A 173 -32.01 -6.77 4.13
CA GLY A 173 -32.89 -7.74 4.79
C GLY A 173 -34.31 -7.23 5.07
N THR A 174 -34.52 -5.91 5.07
CA THR A 174 -35.84 -5.27 5.25
C THR A 174 -36.62 -5.15 3.94
N LEU A 175 -35.95 -5.30 2.79
CA LEU A 175 -36.53 -5.21 1.44
C LEU A 175 -36.95 -6.57 0.84
N LEU A 176 -36.83 -7.67 1.61
CA LEU A 176 -37.26 -9.04 1.26
C LEU A 176 -38.50 -9.45 2.07
#